data_AF-F7X2M0-F1
#
_entry.id   AF-F7X2M0-F1
#
_cell.length_a   1.000
_cell.length_b   1.000
_cell.length_c   1.000
_cell.angle_alpha   90.00
_cell.angle_beta   90.00
_cell.angle_gamma   90.00
#
_symmetry.space_group_name_H-M   'P 1'
#
loop_
_entity.id
_entity.type
_entity.pdbx_description
1 polymer ?
#
loop_
_entity_poly.entity_id
_entity_poly.type
_entity_poly.pdbx_seq_one_letter_code
_entity_poly.pdbx_strand_id
1 'polypeptide(L)'
;MLLVAGRPGHGKTTLGLQLLLDAARDGRKAVFFTLEFTEQQARRHLRSLDEGRHGLCDKLQILTSADISADYIIRHLSGSERGTVAVIDYLQILDQQRSKPALSDQVLALGDFARQTGVVFGFISQVDRSFDPESKRLPDIRDIRLPNLVDLRLFNKAYFLHNGEARLQDVA
;
A
#
# COMPACT_ATOMS: atom_id res chain seq x y z
N MET A 1 3.01 7.50 7.02
CA MET A 1 2.35 6.54 6.12
C MET A 1 2.65 6.96 4.69
N LEU A 2 3.08 6.03 3.85
CA LEU A 2 3.42 6.27 2.44
C LEU A 2 2.23 5.93 1.54
N LEU A 3 1.93 6.79 0.57
CA LEU A 3 0.98 6.49 -0.49
C LEU A 3 1.74 6.15 -1.79
N VAL A 4 1.32 5.11 -2.50
CA VAL A 4 1.86 4.68 -3.80
C VAL A 4 0.75 4.78 -4.83
N ALA A 5 0.80 5.81 -5.68
CA ALA A 5 -0.26 6.16 -6.62
C ALA A 5 0.16 6.01 -8.08
N GLY A 6 -0.77 5.60 -8.93
CA GLY A 6 -0.56 5.45 -10.37
C GLY A 6 -1.75 4.81 -11.08
N ARG A 7 -1.79 4.90 -12.41
CA ARG A 7 -2.86 4.26 -13.19
C ARG A 7 -2.74 2.72 -13.17
N PRO A 8 -3.82 1.96 -13.47
CA PRO A 8 -3.74 0.50 -13.65
C PRO A 8 -2.60 0.10 -14.61
N GLY A 9 -1.85 -0.95 -14.29
CA GLY A 9 -0.71 -1.41 -15.09
C GLY A 9 0.61 -0.63 -14.93
N HIS A 10 0.65 0.44 -14.13
CA HIS A 10 1.84 1.30 -14.00
C HIS A 10 2.77 0.91 -12.84
N GLY A 11 2.79 -0.37 -12.44
CA GLY A 11 3.80 -0.89 -11.51
C GLY A 11 3.62 -0.59 -10.02
N LYS A 12 2.45 -0.11 -9.58
CA LYS A 12 2.20 0.20 -8.15
C LYS A 12 2.40 -1.00 -7.23
N THR A 13 1.77 -2.13 -7.58
CA THR A 13 1.88 -3.38 -6.81
C THR A 13 3.32 -3.88 -6.83
N THR A 14 4.01 -3.80 -7.97
CA THR A 14 5.44 -4.11 -8.07
C THR A 14 6.26 -3.29 -7.09
N LEU A 15 6.05 -1.98 -7.02
CA LEU A 15 6.76 -1.12 -6.07
C LEU A 15 6.41 -1.48 -4.62
N GLY A 16 5.13 -1.71 -4.31
CA GLY A 16 4.70 -2.14 -2.97
C GLY A 16 5.38 -3.44 -2.54
N LEU A 17 5.44 -4.43 -3.42
CA LEU A 17 6.14 -5.69 -3.16
C LEU A 17 7.65 -5.50 -3.02
N GLN A 18 8.26 -4.60 -3.80
CA GLN A 18 9.68 -4.26 -3.67
C GLN A 18 10.00 -3.67 -2.29
N LEU A 19 9.16 -2.75 -1.80
CA LEU A 19 9.30 -2.19 -0.45
C LEU A 19 9.27 -3.26 0.64
N LEU A 20 8.42 -4.28 0.48
CA LEU A 20 8.35 -5.41 1.41
C LEU A 20 9.57 -6.32 1.30
N LEU A 21 10.08 -6.57 0.10
CA LEU A 21 11.32 -7.33 -0.11
C LEU A 21 12.51 -6.62 0.54
N ASP A 22 12.63 -5.31 0.37
CA ASP A 22 13.71 -4.52 0.97
C ASP A 22 13.59 -4.50 2.50
N ALA A 23 12.37 -4.39 3.05
CA ALA A 23 12.16 -4.55 4.49
C ALA A 23 12.60 -5.94 5.01
N ALA A 24 12.24 -7.00 4.28
CA ALA A 24 12.63 -8.37 4.63
C ALA A 24 14.15 -8.59 4.52
N ARG A 25 14.83 -7.93 3.56
CA ARG A 25 16.31 -7.93 3.44
C ARG A 25 16.97 -7.36 4.68
N ASP A 26 16.38 -6.29 5.22
CA ASP A 26 16.85 -5.65 6.45
C ASP A 26 16.44 -6.42 7.73
N GLY A 27 15.87 -7.63 7.58
CA GLY A 27 15.41 -8.44 8.71
C GLY A 27 14.13 -7.92 9.37
N ARG A 28 13.45 -6.94 8.78
CA ARG A 28 12.20 -6.38 9.31
C ARG A 28 11.02 -7.26 8.92
N LYS A 29 10.04 -7.38 9.81
CA LYS A 29 8.78 -8.06 9.51
C LYS A 29 8.08 -7.32 8.35
N ALA A 30 7.72 -8.08 7.32
CA ALA A 30 7.10 -7.56 6.09
C ALA A 30 5.77 -8.27 5.83
N VAL A 31 4.69 -7.49 5.72
CA VAL A 31 3.32 -8.02 5.55
C VAL A 31 2.63 -7.35 4.37
N PHE A 32 2.09 -8.16 3.46
CA PHE A 32 1.27 -7.71 2.35
C PHE A 32 -0.21 -8.01 2.64
N PHE A 33 -1.04 -6.99 2.67
CA PHE A 33 -2.49 -7.11 2.75
C PHE A 33 -3.07 -6.74 1.40
N THR A 34 -3.81 -7.63 0.77
CA THR A 34 -4.38 -7.37 -0.54
C THR A 34 -5.78 -7.97 -0.66
N LEU A 35 -6.67 -7.22 -1.30
CA LEU A 35 -7.98 -7.72 -1.73
C LEU A 35 -8.03 -7.94 -3.25
N GLU A 36 -6.99 -7.55 -3.98
CA GLU A 36 -6.91 -7.60 -5.44
C GLU A 36 -6.28 -8.92 -5.94
N PHE A 37 -5.39 -9.52 -5.16
CA PHE A 37 -4.67 -10.74 -5.53
C PHE A 37 -4.97 -11.90 -4.60
N THR A 38 -4.95 -13.11 -5.15
CA THR A 38 -4.80 -14.32 -4.34
C THR A 38 -3.36 -14.44 -3.84
N GLU A 39 -3.16 -15.21 -2.77
CA GLU A 39 -1.81 -15.46 -2.24
C GLU A 39 -0.88 -16.02 -3.33
N GLN A 40 -1.38 -16.95 -4.17
CA GLN A 40 -0.60 -17.54 -5.25
C GLN A 40 -0.15 -16.50 -6.29
N GLN A 41 -1.02 -15.54 -6.64
CA GLN A 41 -0.70 -14.45 -7.56
C GLN A 41 0.34 -13.51 -6.93
N ALA A 42 0.13 -13.08 -5.69
CA ALA A 42 1.07 -12.22 -4.97
C ALA A 42 2.46 -12.87 -4.84
N ARG A 43 2.53 -14.16 -4.49
CA ARG A 43 3.79 -14.94 -4.46
C ARG A 43 4.45 -15.04 -5.83
N ARG A 44 3.68 -15.17 -6.91
CA ARG A 44 4.24 -15.19 -8.27
C ARG A 44 4.91 -13.86 -8.61
N HIS A 45 4.26 -12.74 -8.29
CA HIS A 45 4.84 -11.41 -8.48
C HIS A 45 6.11 -11.22 -7.63
N LEU A 46 6.09 -11.63 -6.37
CA LEU A 46 7.28 -11.58 -5.51
C LEU A 46 8.45 -12.39 -6.09
N ARG A 47 8.21 -13.62 -6.55
CA ARG A 47 9.27 -14.45 -7.16
C ARG A 47 9.88 -13.82 -8.40
N SER A 48 9.08 -13.13 -9.22
CA SER A 48 9.63 -12.41 -10.38
C SER A 48 10.51 -11.22 -9.99
N LEU A 49 10.34 -10.65 -8.79
CA LEU A 49 11.11 -9.50 -8.30
C LEU A 49 12.34 -9.90 -7.48
N ASP A 50 12.27 -11.01 -6.74
CA ASP A 50 13.38 -11.48 -5.91
C ASP A 50 14.50 -12.18 -6.73
N GLU A 51 14.26 -12.43 -8.03
CA GLU A 51 15.14 -13.19 -8.93
C GLU A 51 15.59 -14.55 -8.35
N GLY A 52 14.88 -15.07 -7.35
CA GLY A 52 15.20 -16.30 -6.63
C GLY A 52 16.45 -16.26 -5.74
N ARG A 53 17.02 -15.08 -5.45
CA ARG A 53 18.39 -15.00 -4.88
C ARG A 53 18.49 -15.12 -3.35
N HIS A 54 17.38 -14.95 -2.61
CA HIS A 54 17.50 -14.80 -1.14
C HIS A 54 16.42 -15.51 -0.30
N GLY A 55 15.50 -16.27 -0.91
CA GLY A 55 14.40 -16.94 -0.18
C GLY A 55 13.51 -15.98 0.61
N LEU A 56 13.53 -14.69 0.28
CA LEU A 56 12.83 -13.65 1.03
C LEU A 56 11.33 -13.77 0.84
N CYS A 57 10.90 -14.26 -0.32
CA CYS A 57 9.50 -14.53 -0.63
C CYS A 57 8.78 -15.35 0.46
N ASP A 58 9.49 -16.24 1.16
CA ASP A 58 8.92 -17.09 2.21
C ASP A 58 8.88 -16.40 3.58
N LYS A 59 9.66 -15.33 3.77
CA LYS A 59 9.65 -14.50 4.99
C LYS A 59 8.52 -13.47 4.99
N LEU A 60 7.98 -13.13 3.82
CA LEU A 60 6.86 -12.20 3.70
C LEU A 60 5.54 -12.91 4.05
N GLN A 61 4.74 -12.28 4.90
CA GLN A 61 3.37 -12.71 5.16
C GLN A 61 2.44 -12.09 4.12
N ILE A 62 1.55 -12.88 3.52
CA ILE A 62 0.59 -12.41 2.52
C ILE A 62 -0.81 -12.77 3.01
N LEU A 63 -1.64 -11.75 3.17
CA LEU A 63 -2.96 -11.83 3.76
C LEU A 63 -3.97 -11.43 2.68
N THR A 64 -4.85 -12.35 2.28
CA THR A 64 -5.81 -12.15 1.18
C THR A 64 -7.26 -12.39 1.61
N SER A 65 -7.58 -12.21 2.89
CA SER A 65 -8.93 -12.42 3.41
C SER A 65 -9.90 -11.32 2.97
N ALA A 66 -11.13 -11.68 2.63
CA ALA A 66 -12.21 -10.72 2.39
C ALA A 66 -12.52 -9.85 3.63
N ASP A 67 -12.08 -10.26 4.83
CA ASP A 67 -12.28 -9.56 6.09
C ASP A 67 -11.28 -8.43 6.35
N ILE A 68 -10.28 -8.24 5.49
CA ILE A 68 -9.24 -7.20 5.67
C ILE A 68 -9.90 -5.82 5.85
N SER A 69 -9.72 -5.24 7.03
CA SER A 69 -10.14 -3.91 7.45
C SER A 69 -9.03 -3.30 8.31
N ALA A 70 -9.13 -2.03 8.69
CA ALA A 70 -8.21 -1.43 9.65
C ALA A 70 -8.12 -2.25 10.95
N ASP A 71 -9.25 -2.67 11.53
CA ASP A 71 -9.27 -3.48 12.75
C ASP A 71 -8.58 -4.84 12.57
N TYR A 72 -8.81 -5.49 11.42
CA TYR A 72 -8.14 -6.75 11.09
C TYR A 72 -6.61 -6.56 11.00
N ILE A 73 -6.17 -5.53 10.28
CA ILE A 73 -4.75 -5.20 10.10
C ILE A 73 -4.10 -4.87 11.46
N ILE A 74 -4.75 -4.02 12.25
CA ILE A 74 -4.27 -3.61 13.59
C ILE A 74 -4.17 -4.85 14.50
N ARG A 75 -5.19 -5.71 14.52
CA ARG A 75 -5.14 -6.95 15.32
C ARG A 75 -3.99 -7.86 14.89
N HIS A 76 -3.77 -8.03 13.58
CA HIS A 76 -2.69 -8.87 13.05
C HIS A 76 -1.29 -8.32 13.35
N LEU A 77 -1.16 -6.99 13.35
CA LEU A 77 0.11 -6.30 13.57
C LEU A 77 0.36 -5.95 15.04
N SER A 78 -0.62 -6.12 15.92
CA SER A 78 -0.47 -5.88 17.35
C SER A 78 0.69 -6.68 17.93
N GLY A 79 1.54 -6.02 18.73
CA GLY A 79 2.76 -6.63 19.29
C GLY A 79 3.91 -6.81 18.30
N SER A 80 3.79 -6.35 17.06
CA SER A 80 4.92 -6.38 16.11
C SER A 80 6.00 -5.37 16.51
N GLU A 81 7.25 -5.68 16.16
CA GLU A 81 8.39 -4.81 16.42
C GLU A 81 8.29 -3.49 15.64
N ARG A 82 8.82 -2.41 16.24
CA ARG A 82 8.97 -1.11 15.57
C ARG A 82 9.81 -1.29 14.30
N GLY A 83 9.35 -0.67 13.20
CA GLY A 83 9.98 -0.82 11.89
C GLY A 83 9.41 -1.95 11.03
N THR A 84 8.45 -2.73 11.55
CA THR A 84 7.61 -3.61 10.73
C THR A 84 7.01 -2.83 9.56
N VAL A 85 7.07 -3.38 8.35
CA VAL A 85 6.55 -2.75 7.13
C VAL A 85 5.32 -3.52 6.65
N ALA A 86 4.23 -2.80 6.46
CA ALA A 86 2.99 -3.35 5.94
C ALA A 86 2.56 -2.60 4.69
N VAL A 87 2.39 -3.30 3.57
CA VAL A 87 1.83 -2.72 2.34
C VAL A 87 0.40 -3.21 2.18
N ILE A 88 -0.48 -2.26 1.93
CA ILE A 88 -1.92 -2.48 1.88
C ILE A 88 -2.43 -2.06 0.50
N ASP A 89 -2.84 -3.05 -0.28
CA ASP A 89 -3.37 -2.89 -1.64
C ASP A 89 -4.89 -2.86 -1.60
N TYR A 90 -5.44 -1.72 -1.19
CA TYR A 90 -6.82 -1.72 -0.69
C TYR A 90 -7.70 -0.49 -0.95
N LEU A 91 -7.17 0.71 -1.21
CA LEU A 91 -7.98 1.94 -1.05
C LEU A 91 -9.24 1.94 -1.93
N GLN A 92 -9.19 1.32 -3.11
CA GLN A 92 -10.33 1.23 -4.03
C GLN A 92 -11.30 0.09 -3.69
N ILE A 93 -10.81 -0.98 -3.04
CA ILE A 93 -11.61 -2.19 -2.77
C ILE A 93 -12.34 -2.05 -1.43
N LEU A 94 -11.77 -1.38 -0.43
CA LEU A 94 -12.48 -1.21 0.85
C LEU A 94 -13.72 -0.31 0.74
N ASP A 95 -13.73 0.63 -0.20
CA ASP A 95 -14.92 1.43 -0.46
C ASP A 95 -16.10 0.60 -1.01
N GLN A 96 -15.81 -0.50 -1.70
CA GLN A 96 -16.84 -1.38 -2.26
C GLN A 96 -17.52 -2.24 -1.20
N GLN A 97 -16.90 -2.37 -0.02
CA GLN A 97 -17.42 -3.17 1.09
C GLN A 97 -18.18 -2.31 2.10
N ARG A 98 -19.41 -1.93 1.72
CA ARG A 98 -20.31 -1.05 2.50
C ARG A 98 -20.66 -1.55 3.91
N SER A 99 -20.37 -2.80 4.23
CA SER A 99 -20.55 -3.36 5.59
C SER A 99 -19.41 -2.99 6.54
N LYS A 100 -18.28 -2.47 6.04
CA LYS A 100 -17.11 -2.08 6.83
C LYS A 100 -17.16 -0.60 7.21
N PRO A 101 -16.38 -0.18 8.23
CA PRO A 101 -16.27 1.23 8.59
C PRO A 101 -15.84 2.10 7.40
N ALA A 102 -16.16 3.40 7.46
CA ALA A 102 -15.80 4.33 6.40
C ALA A 102 -14.29 4.34 6.15
N LEU A 103 -13.88 4.52 4.89
CA LEU A 103 -12.47 4.51 4.52
C LEU A 103 -11.66 5.56 5.30
N SER A 104 -12.25 6.72 5.57
CA SER A 104 -11.66 7.78 6.41
C SER A 104 -11.29 7.28 7.80
N ASP A 105 -12.20 6.58 8.47
CA ASP A 105 -12.02 6.10 9.83
C ASP A 105 -10.96 5.01 9.88
N GLN A 106 -10.94 4.15 8.86
CA GLN A 106 -9.93 3.10 8.71
C GLN A 106 -8.53 3.68 8.51
N VAL A 107 -8.37 4.68 7.63
CA VAL A 107 -7.07 5.33 7.39
C VAL A 107 -6.61 6.09 8.64
N LEU A 108 -7.53 6.74 9.36
CA LEU A 108 -7.23 7.42 10.61
C LEU A 108 -6.73 6.44 11.68
N ALA A 109 -7.45 5.33 11.90
CA ALA A 109 -7.07 4.30 12.86
C ALA A 109 -5.70 3.68 12.54
N LEU A 110 -5.41 3.40 11.26
CA LEU A 110 -4.09 2.92 10.83
C LEU A 110 -2.99 3.97 11.05
N GLY A 111 -3.31 5.26 10.84
CA GLY A 111 -2.40 6.36 11.12
C GLY A 111 -2.04 6.47 12.59
N ASP A 112 -3.02 6.38 13.48
CA ASP A 112 -2.79 6.41 14.91
C ASP A 112 -2.01 5.19 15.40
N PHE A 113 -2.35 4.01 14.90
CA PHE A 113 -1.60 2.79 15.18
C PHE A 113 -0.14 2.89 14.73
N ALA A 114 0.12 3.46 13.53
CA ALA A 114 1.47 3.67 13.02
C ALA A 114 2.29 4.59 13.93
N ARG A 115 1.69 5.69 14.42
CA ARG A 115 2.35 6.63 15.34
C ARG A 115 2.69 5.98 16.67
N GLN A 116 1.80 5.15 17.20
CA GLN A 116 1.99 4.50 18.50
C GLN A 116 3.02 3.36 18.45
N THR A 117 2.98 2.53 17.41
CA THR A 117 3.80 1.31 17.32
C THR A 117 5.10 1.51 16.54
N GLY A 118 5.15 2.48 15.64
CA GLY A 118 6.23 2.64 14.67
C GLY A 118 6.20 1.63 13.52
N VAL A 119 5.03 1.02 13.26
CA VAL A 119 4.76 0.28 12.01
C VAL A 119 4.75 1.26 10.85
N VAL A 120 5.41 0.89 9.75
CA VAL A 120 5.46 1.67 8.52
C VAL A 120 4.45 1.12 7.53
N PHE A 121 3.44 1.90 7.21
CA PHE A 121 2.44 1.52 6.20
C PHE A 121 2.71 2.14 4.83
N GLY A 122 2.60 1.33 3.78
CA GLY A 122 2.51 1.73 2.38
C GLY A 122 1.12 1.41 1.82
N PHE A 123 0.47 2.38 1.17
CA PHE A 123 -0.89 2.24 0.67
C PHE A 123 -0.88 2.35 -0.84
N ILE A 124 -1.36 1.32 -1.53
CA ILE A 124 -1.50 1.40 -2.99
C ILE A 124 -2.83 2.09 -3.32
N SER A 125 -2.76 3.05 -4.24
CA SER A 125 -3.89 3.83 -4.72
C SER A 125 -3.87 4.01 -6.23
N GLN A 126 -5.05 4.08 -6.85
CA GLN A 126 -5.22 4.42 -8.25
C GLN A 126 -5.26 5.95 -8.41
N VAL A 127 -4.73 6.39 -9.54
CA VAL A 127 -4.91 7.77 -10.04
C VAL A 127 -6.23 7.83 -10.81
N ASP A 128 -6.94 8.94 -10.67
CA ASP A 128 -8.22 9.20 -11.32
C ASP A 128 -8.03 9.28 -12.85
N ARG A 129 -9.06 8.88 -13.59
CA ARG A 129 -9.04 8.91 -15.06
C ARG A 129 -9.04 10.33 -15.64
N SER A 130 -9.42 11.33 -14.84
CA SER A 130 -9.33 12.75 -15.19
C SER A 130 -7.90 13.27 -15.25
N PHE A 131 -6.92 12.53 -14.73
CA PHE A 131 -5.51 12.82 -14.95
C PHE A 131 -5.19 12.79 -16.44
N ASP A 132 -4.82 13.95 -16.97
CA ASP A 132 -4.42 14.11 -18.36
C ASP A 132 -2.88 14.14 -18.48
N PRO A 133 -2.26 13.09 -19.06
CA PRO A 133 -0.81 13.03 -19.23
C PRO A 133 -0.26 14.04 -20.24
N GLU A 134 -1.10 14.60 -21.12
CA GLU A 134 -0.69 15.66 -22.06
C GLU A 134 -0.46 16.98 -21.32
N SER A 135 -1.30 17.26 -20.31
CA SER A 135 -1.16 18.45 -19.45
C SER A 135 -0.02 18.34 -18.43
N LYS A 136 0.20 17.16 -17.86
CA LYS A 136 1.27 16.91 -16.87
C LYS A 136 1.79 15.48 -16.93
N ARG A 137 3.11 15.32 -16.96
CA ARG A 137 3.78 14.02 -17.12
C ARG A 137 3.56 13.04 -15.96
N LEU A 138 3.46 13.55 -14.74
CA LEU A 138 3.28 12.75 -13.53
C LEU A 138 2.08 13.24 -12.73
N PRO A 139 1.32 12.34 -12.10
CA PRO A 139 0.25 12.71 -11.21
C PRO A 139 0.77 13.34 -9.92
N ASP A 140 -0.11 14.03 -9.23
CA ASP A 140 0.08 14.61 -7.92
C ASP A 140 -1.05 14.19 -6.96
N ILE A 141 -0.97 14.67 -5.72
CA ILE A 141 -1.90 14.30 -4.64
C ILE A 141 -3.37 14.53 -4.99
N ARG A 142 -3.68 15.50 -5.85
CA ARG A 142 -5.04 15.85 -6.27
C ARG A 142 -5.60 14.87 -7.30
N ASP A 143 -4.76 14.10 -7.96
CA ASP A 143 -5.18 13.10 -8.94
C ASP A 143 -5.46 11.74 -8.31
N ILE A 144 -5.35 11.60 -6.99
CA ILE A 144 -5.64 10.34 -6.33
C ILE A 144 -7.13 10.06 -6.44
N ARG A 145 -7.48 8.88 -6.95
CA ARG A 145 -8.86 8.41 -7.00
C ARG A 145 -9.32 8.08 -5.59
N LEU A 146 -10.04 9.01 -4.99
CA LEU A 146 -10.67 8.86 -3.69
C LEU A 146 -12.17 8.59 -3.87
N PRO A 147 -12.65 7.40 -3.49
CA PRO A 147 -14.08 7.14 -3.52
C PRO A 147 -14.86 7.88 -2.42
N ASN A 148 -14.21 8.22 -1.30
CA ASN A 148 -14.76 8.97 -0.16
C ASN A 148 -13.78 10.06 0.30
N LEU A 149 -14.24 10.99 1.14
CA LEU A 149 -13.42 12.07 1.74
C LEU A 149 -12.38 11.51 2.73
N VAL A 150 -11.26 10.99 2.21
CA VAL A 150 -10.10 10.62 3.01
C VAL A 150 -9.20 11.84 3.16
N ASP A 151 -8.80 12.17 4.39
CA ASP A 151 -7.82 13.22 4.63
C ASP A 151 -6.41 12.75 4.21
N LEU A 152 -5.96 13.23 3.05
CA LEU A 152 -4.66 12.87 2.49
C LEU A 152 -3.48 13.41 3.33
N ARG A 153 -3.69 14.37 4.24
CA ARG A 153 -2.65 14.86 5.15
C ARG A 153 -2.22 13.82 6.20
N LEU A 154 -2.95 12.72 6.31
CA LEU A 154 -2.54 11.58 7.14
C LEU A 154 -1.32 10.84 6.54
N PHE A 155 -1.09 11.00 5.23
CA PHE A 155 0.11 10.49 4.57
C PHE A 155 1.24 11.51 4.70
N ASN A 156 2.44 11.03 5.00
CA ASN A 156 3.62 11.89 5.10
C ASN A 156 4.32 12.01 3.75
N LYS A 157 4.28 10.96 2.94
CA LYS A 157 4.89 10.91 1.62
C LYS A 157 3.95 10.25 0.62
N ALA A 158 4.05 10.67 -0.64
CA ALA A 158 3.39 10.03 -1.76
C ALA A 158 4.40 9.75 -2.88
N TYR A 159 4.26 8.58 -3.51
CA TYR A 159 5.07 8.15 -4.62
C TYR A 159 4.17 7.94 -5.84
N PHE A 160 4.31 8.81 -6.84
CA PHE A 160 3.48 8.84 -8.04
C PHE A 160 4.18 8.13 -9.19
N LEU A 161 3.46 7.27 -9.91
CA LEU A 161 3.94 6.42 -11.00
C LEU A 161 3.15 6.71 -12.29
N HIS A 162 3.84 7.05 -13.37
CA HIS A 162 3.25 7.13 -14.71
C HIS A 162 4.29 6.83 -15.81
N ASN A 163 3.95 6.01 -16.80
CA ASN A 163 4.80 5.62 -17.94
C ASN A 163 6.28 5.31 -17.61
N GLY A 164 6.55 4.61 -16.51
CA GLY A 164 7.92 4.27 -16.09
C GLY A 164 8.67 5.40 -15.38
N GLU A 165 8.10 6.61 -15.35
CA GLU A 165 8.56 7.69 -14.49
C GLU A 165 7.96 7.56 -13.10
N ALA A 166 8.70 8.09 -12.11
CA ALA A 166 8.25 8.12 -10.74
C ALA A 166 8.71 9.38 -10.01
N ARG A 167 7.89 9.85 -9.05
CA ARG A 167 8.23 10.99 -8.19
C ARG A 167 7.78 10.75 -6.77
N LEU A 168 8.72 10.91 -5.84
CA LEU A 168 8.43 11.04 -4.41
C LEU A 168 8.10 12.50 -4.09
N GLN A 169 7.05 12.70 -3.31
CA GLN A 169 6.59 14.02 -2.86
C GLN A 169 6.26 13.97 -1.37
N ASP A 170 6.62 15.02 -0.65
CA ASP A 170 6.13 15.25 0.72
C ASP A 170 4.70 15.77 0.69
N VAL A 171 3.84 15.17 1.51
CA VAL A 171 2.40 15.47 1.52
C VAL A 171 2.00 16.34 2.71
N ALA A 172 2.64 16.12 3.86
CA ALA A 172 2.41 16.81 5.12
C ALA A 172 3.73 17.07 5.83
#